data_AF-A0A0N4UMA6-F1
#
_entry.id   AF-A0A0N4UMA6-F1
#
_cell.length_a   1.000
_cell.length_b   1.000
_cell.length_c   1.000
_cell.angle_alpha   90.00
_cell.angle_beta   90.00
_cell.angle_gamma   90.00
#
_symmetry.space_group_name_H-M   'P 1'
#
loop_
_entity.id
_entity.type
_entity.pdbx_description
1 polymer ?
#
loop_
_entity_poly.entity_id
_entity_poly.type
_entity_poly.pdbx_seq_one_letter_code
_entity_poly.pdbx_strand_id
1 'polypeptide(L)'
;MRLRPLKRRAFFLNVLTVIGAYWVISTLVTYWKNQPDLSVNLYEADKGKEPRSLQPERNREIMQRNGESTNQNNIPQAQIIYSEYSPIYRKGDPNQAGESGRPVIISKEVIVTRLSPNERKKYDEFFERNSFNEYASNLISIHRSLPNLRDEMCEL
;
A
#
# COMPACT_ATOMS: atom_id res chain seq x y z
N MET A 1 32.25 0.43 -64.52
CA MET A 1 31.34 1.44 -63.93
C MET A 1 31.74 1.68 -62.46
N ARG A 2 32.51 2.74 -62.18
CA ARG A 2 32.92 3.12 -60.81
C ARG A 2 31.80 3.93 -60.15
N LEU A 3 30.97 3.29 -59.35
CA LEU A 3 29.94 3.93 -58.54
C LEU A 3 30.03 3.38 -57.12
N ARG A 4 30.20 4.27 -56.13
CA ARG A 4 29.60 4.25 -54.77
C ARG A 4 30.53 4.79 -53.66
N PRO A 5 30.84 6.10 -53.63
CA PRO A 5 31.16 6.78 -52.36
C PRO A 5 29.91 7.08 -51.50
N LEU A 6 28.69 6.98 -52.08
CA LEU A 6 27.42 7.31 -51.41
C LEU A 6 27.00 6.31 -50.31
N LYS A 7 27.39 5.02 -50.40
CA LYS A 7 27.01 4.00 -49.41
C LYS A 7 27.64 4.24 -48.02
N ARG A 8 28.83 4.84 -47.95
CA ARG A 8 29.52 5.07 -46.66
C ARG A 8 28.81 6.12 -45.80
N ARG A 9 28.33 7.21 -46.42
CA ARG A 9 27.62 8.29 -45.69
C ARG A 9 26.30 7.80 -45.09
N ALA A 10 25.53 7.01 -45.83
CA ALA A 10 24.29 6.41 -45.33
C ALA A 10 24.54 5.43 -44.18
N PHE A 11 25.65 4.67 -44.23
CA PHE A 11 26.02 3.76 -43.15
C PHE A 11 26.30 4.51 -41.84
N PHE A 12 27.11 5.58 -41.87
CA PHE A 12 27.39 6.36 -40.67
C PHE A 12 26.15 7.05 -40.10
N LEU A 13 25.28 7.59 -40.95
CA LEU A 13 24.01 8.19 -40.50
C LEU A 13 23.11 7.15 -39.82
N ASN A 14 22.96 5.95 -40.37
CA ASN A 14 22.17 4.88 -39.75
C ASN A 14 22.78 4.39 -38.42
N VAL A 15 24.11 4.35 -38.30
CA VAL A 15 24.77 4.00 -37.04
C VAL A 15 24.52 5.06 -35.97
N LEU A 16 24.63 6.35 -36.32
CA LEU A 16 24.32 7.47 -35.42
C LEU A 16 22.85 7.48 -34.97
N THR A 17 21.90 7.19 -35.87
CA THR A 17 20.48 7.12 -35.50
C THR A 17 20.17 5.95 -34.56
N VAL A 18 20.78 4.79 -34.78
CA VAL A 18 20.62 3.62 -33.90
C VAL A 18 21.22 3.87 -32.51
N ILE A 19 22.42 4.45 -32.44
CA ILE A 19 23.05 4.80 -31.15
C ILE A 19 22.21 5.85 -30.40
N GLY A 20 21.73 6.87 -31.10
CA GLY A 20 20.86 7.89 -30.51
C GLY A 20 19.54 7.31 -30.00
N ALA A 21 18.88 6.47 -30.79
CA ALA A 21 17.65 5.77 -30.39
C ALA A 21 17.88 4.85 -29.18
N TYR A 22 18.99 4.10 -29.17
CA TYR A 22 19.36 3.26 -28.03
C TYR A 22 19.54 4.07 -26.75
N TRP A 23 20.22 5.22 -26.83
CA TRP A 23 20.43 6.09 -25.67
C TRP A 23 19.10 6.65 -25.13
N VAL A 24 18.22 7.15 -26.02
CA VAL A 24 16.89 7.63 -25.62
C VAL A 24 16.06 6.52 -24.98
N ILE A 25 16.02 5.32 -25.55
CA ILE A 25 15.28 4.18 -24.98
C ILE A 25 15.86 3.77 -23.62
N SER A 26 17.19 3.69 -23.50
CA SER A 26 17.85 3.35 -22.24
C SER A 26 17.53 4.36 -21.13
N THR A 27 17.60 5.66 -21.43
CA THR A 27 17.28 6.72 -20.46
C THR A 27 15.81 6.67 -20.03
N LEU A 28 14.90 6.40 -20.98
CA LEU A 28 13.47 6.25 -20.69
C LEU A 28 13.22 5.05 -19.76
N VAL A 29 13.79 3.89 -20.07
CA VAL A 29 13.67 2.69 -19.21
C VAL A 29 14.22 2.94 -17.80
N THR A 30 15.38 3.62 -17.68
CA THR A 30 15.91 3.97 -16.36
C THR A 30 15.00 4.94 -15.62
N TYR A 31 14.41 5.92 -16.29
CA TYR A 31 13.48 6.88 -15.68
C TYR A 31 12.23 6.18 -15.12
N TRP A 32 11.65 5.25 -15.90
CA TRP A 32 10.50 4.45 -15.45
C TRP A 32 10.86 3.55 -14.27
N LYS A 33 12.06 2.94 -14.28
CA LYS A 33 12.51 2.08 -13.18
C LYS A 33 12.86 2.88 -11.92
N ASN A 34 13.26 4.13 -12.06
CA ASN A 34 13.67 4.99 -10.96
C ASN A 34 12.52 5.83 -10.38
N GLN A 35 11.26 5.55 -10.75
CA GLN A 35 10.15 6.02 -9.93
C GLN A 35 10.33 5.40 -8.54
N PRO A 36 10.30 6.21 -7.47
CA PRO A 36 10.45 5.68 -6.13
C PRO A 36 9.27 4.77 -5.86
N ASP A 37 9.50 3.45 -5.92
CA ASP A 37 8.67 2.49 -5.23
C ASP A 37 8.73 2.91 -3.75
N LEU A 38 7.76 3.72 -3.33
CA LEU A 38 7.47 3.96 -1.91
C LEU A 38 6.83 2.69 -1.37
N SER A 39 7.55 1.57 -1.52
CA SER A 39 7.30 0.35 -0.81
C SER A 39 7.62 0.67 0.63
N VAL A 40 6.56 0.97 1.39
CA VAL A 40 6.62 0.79 2.83
C VAL A 40 7.15 -0.62 3.01
N ASN A 41 8.21 -0.78 3.80
CA ASN A 41 8.58 -2.09 4.30
C ASN A 41 7.28 -2.63 4.92
N LEU A 42 6.59 -3.52 4.19
CA LEU A 42 5.71 -4.50 4.79
C LEU A 42 6.67 -5.15 5.75
N TYR A 43 6.67 -4.66 6.99
CA TYR A 43 7.39 -5.28 8.06
C TYR A 43 7.06 -6.75 7.87
N GLU A 44 8.08 -7.59 7.71
CA GLU A 44 7.97 -9.00 8.07
C GLU A 44 7.50 -9.00 9.53
N ALA A 45 6.20 -8.79 9.70
CA ALA A 45 5.47 -8.94 10.93
C ALA A 45 5.35 -10.44 11.07
N ASP A 46 6.44 -10.97 11.61
CA ASP A 46 6.51 -12.15 12.44
C ASP A 46 5.55 -13.26 12.01
N LYS A 47 6.10 -14.31 11.40
CA LYS A 47 5.45 -15.63 11.30
C LYS A 47 5.24 -16.28 12.69
N GLY A 48 4.96 -15.50 13.73
CA GLY A 48 5.05 -15.83 15.15
C GLY A 48 3.91 -15.27 16.00
N LYS A 49 2.67 -15.40 15.50
CA LYS A 49 1.35 -15.17 16.13
C LYS A 49 0.55 -14.18 15.29
N GLU A 50 -0.37 -14.73 14.50
CA GLU A 50 -1.56 -14.00 14.06
C GLU A 50 -2.14 -13.28 15.29
N PRO A 51 -2.11 -11.93 15.36
CA PRO A 51 -2.84 -11.23 16.41
C PRO A 51 -4.28 -11.62 16.16
N ARG A 52 -4.81 -12.41 17.11
CA ARG A 52 -6.14 -13.01 17.08
C ARG A 52 -7.07 -12.03 16.40
N SER A 53 -7.36 -12.35 15.15
CA SER A 53 -7.90 -11.49 14.12
C SER A 53 -8.83 -10.45 14.69
N LEU A 54 -8.67 -9.19 14.24
CA LEU A 54 -9.75 -8.23 14.16
C LEU A 54 -10.89 -9.00 13.47
N GLN A 55 -11.78 -9.60 14.26
CA GLN A 55 -13.00 -10.20 13.79
C GLN A 55 -14.06 -9.18 14.15
N PRO A 56 -14.17 -8.06 13.41
CA PRO A 56 -15.39 -7.28 13.49
C PRO A 56 -16.55 -8.21 13.10
N GLU A 57 -16.34 -9.24 12.27
CA GLU A 57 -17.32 -10.28 11.96
C GLU A 57 -17.65 -11.18 13.15
N ARG A 58 -16.70 -11.89 13.78
CA ARG A 58 -16.99 -12.67 15.00
C ARG A 58 -17.49 -11.79 16.14
N ASN A 59 -16.99 -10.57 16.30
CA ASN A 59 -17.49 -9.64 17.32
C ASN A 59 -18.89 -9.12 16.97
N ARG A 60 -19.22 -8.94 15.69
CA ARG A 60 -20.58 -8.64 15.22
C ARG A 60 -21.49 -9.85 15.41
N GLU A 61 -21.03 -11.07 15.14
CA GLU A 61 -21.77 -12.32 15.39
C GLU A 61 -22.00 -12.53 16.89
N ILE A 62 -21.00 -12.24 17.73
CA ILE A 62 -21.12 -12.27 19.20
C ILE A 62 -22.07 -11.16 19.68
N MET A 63 -22.02 -9.96 19.11
CA MET A 63 -22.97 -8.87 19.42
C MET A 63 -24.40 -9.19 18.94
N GLN A 64 -24.56 -9.83 17.80
CA GLN A 64 -25.86 -10.27 17.27
C GLN A 64 -26.42 -11.45 18.06
N ARG A 65 -25.58 -12.42 18.44
CA ARG A 65 -25.98 -13.59 19.24
C ARG A 65 -26.26 -13.24 20.71
N ASN A 66 -25.53 -12.28 21.27
CA ASN A 66 -25.74 -11.81 22.65
C ASN A 66 -26.76 -10.67 22.75
N GLY A 67 -27.30 -10.19 21.62
CA GLY A 67 -28.33 -9.15 21.54
C GLY A 67 -29.73 -9.61 21.96
N GLU A 68 -29.87 -10.86 22.41
CA GLU A 68 -31.15 -11.47 22.75
C GLU A 68 -31.09 -12.16 24.12
N SER A 69 -30.81 -11.41 25.20
CA SER A 69 -31.33 -11.70 26.55
C SER A 69 -30.88 -10.70 27.63
N THR A 70 -31.92 -10.11 28.25
CA THR A 70 -31.99 -9.60 29.62
C THR A 70 -31.28 -8.29 30.01
N ASN A 71 -32.15 -7.30 30.28
CA ASN A 71 -31.96 -6.04 31.01
C ASN A 71 -31.67 -4.78 30.16
N GLN A 72 -32.58 -3.83 30.31
CA GLN A 72 -32.82 -2.66 29.48
C GLN A 72 -31.78 -1.56 29.75
N ASN A 73 -31.31 -0.92 28.66
CA ASN A 73 -30.63 0.39 28.60
C ASN A 73 -29.10 0.46 28.58
N ASN A 74 -28.34 -0.65 28.56
CA ASN A 74 -26.89 -0.58 28.35
C ASN A 74 -26.45 -1.51 27.22
N ILE A 75 -26.10 -0.96 26.06
CA ILE A 75 -25.40 -1.71 25.01
C ILE A 75 -24.02 -2.06 25.58
N PRO A 76 -23.65 -3.34 25.75
CA PRO A 76 -22.32 -3.67 26.22
C PRO A 76 -21.31 -3.14 25.21
N GLN A 77 -20.39 -2.28 25.66
CA GLN A 77 -19.27 -1.87 24.84
C GLN A 77 -18.50 -3.14 24.46
N ALA A 78 -18.25 -3.33 23.16
CA ALA A 78 -17.38 -4.40 22.70
C ALA A 78 -16.04 -4.26 23.43
N GLN A 79 -15.66 -5.28 24.20
CA GLN A 79 -14.32 -5.37 24.79
C GLN A 79 -13.33 -5.67 23.66
N ILE A 80 -12.86 -4.61 22.99
CA ILE A 80 -11.78 -4.73 22.02
C ILE A 80 -10.51 -4.97 22.84
N ILE A 81 -9.92 -6.16 22.74
CA ILE A 81 -8.61 -6.43 23.34
C ILE A 81 -7.59 -5.68 22.49
N TYR A 82 -7.20 -4.49 22.96
CA TYR A 82 -6.15 -3.69 22.34
C TYR A 82 -4.81 -4.34 22.63
N SER A 83 -4.11 -4.79 21.59
CA SER A 83 -2.68 -5.09 21.70
C SER A 83 -1.90 -3.90 21.14
N GLU A 84 -1.13 -3.24 21.98
CA GLU A 84 -0.26 -2.11 21.61
C GLU A 84 0.76 -2.49 20.52
N TYR A 85 1.10 -3.79 20.43
CA TYR A 85 1.98 -4.36 19.40
C TYR A 85 1.29 -4.60 18.05
N SER A 86 -0.03 -4.43 17.95
CA SER A 86 -0.68 -4.54 16.64
C SER A 86 -0.37 -3.31 15.79
N PRO A 87 -0.16 -3.47 14.47
CA PRO A 87 0.05 -2.34 13.57
C PRO A 87 -1.05 -1.26 13.70
N ILE A 88 -2.30 -1.65 13.88
CA ILE A 88 -3.45 -0.73 13.96
C ILE A 88 -3.40 0.18 15.19
N TYR A 89 -2.89 -0.30 16.33
CA TYR A 89 -2.85 0.47 17.59
C TYR A 89 -1.47 1.05 17.93
N ARG A 90 -0.47 0.79 17.09
CA ARG A 90 0.88 1.33 17.30
C ARG A 90 0.85 2.86 17.24
N LYS A 91 1.57 3.53 18.15
CA LYS A 91 1.59 4.99 18.29
C LYS A 91 3.02 5.51 18.27
N GLY A 92 3.23 6.68 17.66
CA GLY A 92 4.49 7.44 17.75
C GLY A 92 5.64 6.92 16.88
N ASP A 93 5.42 5.95 15.98
CA ASP A 93 6.43 5.55 15.01
C ASP A 93 6.33 6.44 13.75
N PRO A 94 7.28 7.36 13.51
CA PRO A 94 7.27 8.23 12.33
C PRO A 94 7.38 7.46 11.01
N ASN A 95 7.85 6.20 11.03
CA ASN A 95 8.03 5.33 9.87
C ASN A 95 6.86 4.37 9.64
N GLN A 96 5.80 4.47 10.44
CA GLN A 96 4.63 3.62 10.27
C GLN A 96 3.90 3.89 8.94
N ALA A 97 3.22 2.87 8.44
CA ALA A 97 2.34 2.97 7.28
C ALA A 97 1.26 4.05 7.50
N GLY A 98 1.13 4.98 6.56
CA GLY A 98 0.15 6.06 6.64
C GLY A 98 0.54 7.27 7.51
N GLU A 99 1.68 7.23 8.18
CA GLU A 99 2.09 8.31 9.09
C GLU A 99 2.34 9.62 8.34
N SER A 100 1.92 10.74 8.93
CA SER A 100 1.91 12.06 8.29
C SER A 100 1.13 12.08 6.96
N GLY A 101 0.12 11.21 6.82
CA GLY A 101 -0.71 11.12 5.61
C GLY A 101 0.01 10.52 4.39
N ARG A 102 1.19 9.90 4.56
CA ARG A 102 1.90 9.26 3.44
C ARG A 102 1.07 8.10 2.86
N PRO A 103 1.04 7.93 1.52
CA PRO A 103 0.27 6.85 0.91
C PRO A 103 0.84 5.48 1.28
N VAL A 104 -0.07 4.51 1.52
CA VAL A 104 0.29 3.09 1.63
C VAL A 104 0.06 2.46 0.26
N ILE A 105 1.15 2.23 -0.47
CA ILE A 105 1.10 1.70 -1.84
C ILE A 105 1.22 0.18 -1.80
N ILE A 106 0.20 -0.49 -2.33
CA ILE A 106 0.17 -1.94 -2.50
C ILE A 106 0.15 -2.21 -4.00
N SER A 107 1.35 -2.35 -4.59
CA SER A 107 1.48 -2.61 -6.02
C SER A 107 1.06 -4.04 -6.37
N LYS A 108 0.73 -4.28 -7.65
CA LYS A 108 0.34 -5.63 -8.11
C LYS A 108 1.47 -6.64 -7.87
N GLU A 109 2.70 -6.17 -8.00
CA GLU A 109 3.93 -6.91 -7.78
C GLU A 109 4.03 -7.32 -6.31
N VAL A 110 3.72 -6.41 -5.38
CA VAL A 110 3.66 -6.71 -3.94
C VAL A 110 2.54 -7.72 -3.64
N ILE A 111 1.37 -7.58 -4.25
CA ILE A 111 0.26 -8.53 -4.08
C ILE A 111 0.64 -9.92 -4.57
N VAL A 112 1.35 -10.04 -5.69
CA VAL A 112 1.76 -11.33 -6.25
C VAL A 112 2.94 -11.95 -5.50
N THR A 113 3.90 -11.13 -5.06
CA THR A 113 5.15 -11.63 -4.45
C THR A 113 5.12 -11.78 -2.94
N ARG A 114 4.36 -10.92 -2.22
CA ARG A 114 4.37 -10.87 -0.75
C ARG A 114 3.11 -11.43 -0.11
N LEU A 115 1.95 -11.29 -0.74
CA LEU A 115 0.70 -11.81 -0.17
C LEU A 115 0.56 -13.30 -0.50
N SER A 116 0.23 -14.09 0.51
CA SER A 116 -0.21 -15.46 0.29
C SER A 116 -1.51 -15.49 -0.55
N PRO A 117 -1.84 -16.60 -1.23
CA PRO A 117 -3.08 -16.70 -1.99
C PRO A 117 -4.34 -16.41 -1.15
N ASN A 118 -4.31 -16.75 0.14
CA ASN A 118 -5.40 -16.47 1.08
C ASN A 118 -5.52 -14.97 1.41
N GLU A 119 -4.40 -14.27 1.61
CA GLU A 119 -4.40 -12.82 1.84
C GLU A 119 -4.80 -12.04 0.60
N ARG A 120 -4.38 -12.48 -0.59
CA ARG A 120 -4.82 -11.89 -1.85
C ARG A 120 -6.33 -11.99 -2.01
N LYS A 121 -6.92 -13.15 -1.69
CA LYS A 121 -8.37 -13.31 -1.70
C LYS A 121 -9.06 -12.34 -0.72
N LYS A 122 -8.54 -12.19 0.50
CA LYS A 122 -9.05 -11.20 1.46
C LYS A 122 -8.92 -9.77 0.93
N TYR A 123 -7.81 -9.43 0.30
CA TYR A 123 -7.59 -8.13 -0.32
C TYR A 123 -8.69 -7.81 -1.36
N ASP A 124 -9.01 -8.77 -2.23
CA ASP A 124 -10.06 -8.64 -3.24
C ASP A 124 -11.46 -8.54 -2.60
N GLU A 125 -11.79 -9.45 -1.66
CA GLU A 125 -13.08 -9.46 -0.94
C GLU A 125 -13.33 -8.16 -0.15
N PHE A 126 -12.28 -7.60 0.46
CA PHE A 126 -12.37 -6.35 1.20
C PHE A 126 -12.67 -5.15 0.32
N PHE A 127 -12.14 -5.14 -0.91
CA PHE A 127 -12.45 -4.10 -1.87
C PHE A 127 -13.90 -4.19 -2.33
N GLU A 128 -14.39 -5.40 -2.63
CA GLU A 128 -15.80 -5.63 -3.01
C GLU A 128 -16.76 -5.24 -1.88
N ARG A 129 -16.44 -5.58 -0.63
CA ARG A 129 -17.29 -5.32 0.54
C ARG A 129 -17.39 -3.85 0.90
N ASN A 130 -16.30 -3.09 0.83
CA ASN A 130 -16.24 -1.73 1.38
C ASN A 130 -16.11 -0.63 0.31
N SER A 131 -15.86 -0.99 -0.95
CA SER A 131 -15.56 -0.03 -2.04
C SER A 131 -14.31 0.82 -1.77
N PHE A 132 -13.43 0.39 -0.86
CA PHE A 132 -12.12 0.96 -0.60
C PHE A 132 -11.15 -0.14 -0.14
N ASN A 133 -9.85 0.16 -0.12
CA ASN A 133 -8.81 -0.80 0.26
C ASN A 133 -8.73 -0.97 1.78
N GLU A 134 -9.59 -1.83 2.34
CA GLU A 134 -9.58 -2.17 3.77
C GLU A 134 -8.23 -2.77 4.21
N TYR A 135 -7.58 -3.54 3.33
CA TYR A 135 -6.28 -4.14 3.63
C TYR A 135 -5.24 -3.05 3.92
N ALA A 136 -5.16 -2.01 3.09
CA ALA A 136 -4.31 -0.85 3.36
C ALA A 136 -4.74 -0.11 4.63
N SER A 137 -6.05 0.05 4.86
CA SER A 137 -6.57 0.68 6.07
C SER A 137 -6.12 -0.06 7.34
N ASN A 138 -6.09 -1.39 7.33
CA ASN A 138 -5.66 -2.21 8.46
C ASN A 138 -4.15 -2.17 8.71
N LEU A 139 -3.35 -1.66 7.78
CA LEU A 139 -1.92 -1.40 8.01
C LEU A 139 -1.68 -0.02 8.65
N ILE A 140 -2.61 0.91 8.45
CA ILE A 140 -2.49 2.28 8.94
C ILE A 140 -2.97 2.35 10.39
N SER A 141 -2.15 2.95 11.26
CA SER A 141 -2.54 3.15 12.65
C SER A 141 -3.75 4.08 12.77
N ILE A 142 -4.66 3.76 13.70
CA ILE A 142 -5.75 4.67 14.08
C ILE A 142 -5.25 5.92 14.81
N HIS A 143 -3.98 5.92 15.23
CA HIS A 143 -3.29 7.04 15.89
C HIS A 143 -2.32 7.77 14.95
N ARG A 144 -2.43 7.59 13.62
CA ARG A 144 -1.56 8.28 12.67
C ARG A 144 -1.62 9.80 12.83
N SER A 145 -0.48 10.46 12.74
CA SER A 145 -0.46 11.92 12.62
C SER A 145 -0.82 12.35 11.19
N LEU A 146 -1.37 13.55 11.07
CA LEU A 146 -1.54 14.24 9.79
C LEU A 146 -0.80 15.57 9.85
N PRO A 147 -0.18 16.02 8.74
CA PRO A 147 0.43 17.33 8.68
C PRO A 147 -0.63 18.42 8.86
N ASN A 148 -0.27 19.50 9.55
CA ASN A 148 -1.11 20.70 9.56
C ASN A 148 -1.02 21.35 8.18
N LEU A 149 -2.13 21.34 7.43
CA LEU A 149 -2.24 21.98 6.10
C LEU A 149 -3.14 23.22 6.16
N ARG A 150 -3.47 23.72 7.36
CA ARG A 150 -4.28 24.92 7.53
C ARG A 150 -3.47 26.15 7.14
N ASP A 151 -4.15 27.16 6.62
CA ASP A 151 -3.53 28.47 6.39
C ASP A 151 -3.08 29.11 7.71
N GLU A 152 -2.07 29.98 7.67
CA GLU A 152 -1.52 30.65 8.87
C GLU A 152 -2.59 31.41 9.67
N MET A 153 -3.57 32.01 8.98
CA MET A 153 -4.70 32.72 9.61
C MET A 153 -5.61 31.80 10.44
N CYS A 154 -5.46 30.49 10.29
CA CYS A 154 -6.20 29.47 11.03
C CYS A 154 -5.38 28.85 12.17
N GLU A 155 -4.11 29.24 12.37
CA GLU A 155 -3.31 28.85 13.53
C GLU A 155 -3.70 29.72 14.73
N LEU A 156 -4.87 29.43 15.31
CA LEU A 156 -5.38 30.07 16.53
C LEU A 156 -4.73 29.48 17.79
#